data_AF-A0A929MYD9-F1
#
_entry.id   AF-A0A929MYD9-F1
#
_cell.length_a   1.000
_cell.length_b   1.000
_cell.length_c   1.000
_cell.angle_alpha   90.00
_cell.angle_beta   90.00
_cell.angle_gamma   90.00
#
_symmetry.space_group_name_H-M   'P 1'
#
loop_
_entity.id
_entity.type
_entity.pdbx_description
1 polymer ?
#
loop_
_entity_poly.entity_id
_entity_poly.type
_entity_poly.pdbx_seq_one_letter_code
_entity_poly.pdbx_strand_id
1 'polypeptide(L)'
;MSPSLALAVSTLLDPERLSGAVGEARSATRVRIKPGASVSASLADPSGAPAGWARVLWPAALKKADKAAARAAGLGLPTWIRPLSQDLRIQWGGVASDPALMPHIDRARASGAIDPATWRILRHNPLRRLVVRSAGTVVRIRARADRRAAALSRFLEATIPVPARLDDGSDPHVCVLADAGGSDLSSPRGTTERVREWTERAGRLFARLHACAPPLLVRA
;
A
#
# COMPACT_ATOMS: atom_id res chain seq x y z
N MET A 1 13.06 -22.79 11.06
CA MET A 1 13.21 -21.50 10.33
C MET A 1 14.70 -21.30 10.08
N SER A 2 15.17 -20.99 8.86
CA SER A 2 16.62 -20.79 8.67
C SER A 2 17.11 -19.65 9.58
N PRO A 3 18.33 -19.71 10.13
CA PRO A 3 18.86 -18.66 11.02
C PRO A 3 18.79 -17.26 10.37
N SER A 4 19.01 -17.19 9.05
CA SER A 4 18.90 -15.96 8.26
C SER A 4 17.47 -15.41 8.15
N LEU A 5 16.45 -16.27 8.07
CA LEU A 5 15.05 -15.82 8.03
C LEU A 5 14.58 -15.35 9.40
N ALA A 6 14.96 -16.06 10.46
CA ALA A 6 14.66 -15.65 11.84
C ALA A 6 15.29 -14.28 12.16
N LEU A 7 16.56 -14.08 11.78
CA LEU A 7 17.21 -12.79 11.89
C LEU A 7 16.44 -11.70 11.12
N ALA A 8 16.16 -11.91 9.84
CA ALA A 8 15.45 -10.94 9.01
C ALA A 8 14.06 -10.55 9.57
N VAL A 9 13.30 -11.51 10.08
CA VAL A 9 11.98 -11.27 10.67
C VAL A 9 12.11 -10.57 12.01
N SER A 10 12.99 -11.03 12.91
CA SER A 10 13.19 -10.41 14.21
C SER A 10 13.69 -8.97 14.10
N THR A 11 14.62 -8.67 13.18
CA THR A 11 15.07 -7.30 12.92
C THR A 11 13.93 -6.36 12.54
N LEU A 12 12.93 -6.83 11.78
CA LEU A 12 11.83 -5.96 11.35
C LEU A 12 10.69 -5.88 12.37
N LEU A 13 10.49 -6.90 13.21
CA LEU A 13 9.40 -6.95 14.19
C LEU A 13 9.77 -6.32 15.53
N ASP A 14 11.05 -6.30 15.88
CA ASP A 14 11.58 -5.66 17.08
C ASP A 14 11.86 -4.17 16.79
N PRO A 15 11.15 -3.21 17.43
CA PRO A 15 11.32 -1.79 17.15
C PRO A 15 12.73 -1.26 17.45
N GLU A 16 13.43 -1.80 18.45
CA GLU A 16 14.79 -1.36 18.80
C GLU A 16 15.79 -1.84 17.75
N ARG A 17 15.70 -3.11 17.35
CA ARG A 17 16.54 -3.67 16.28
C ARG A 17 16.28 -2.99 14.95
N LEU A 18 15.01 -2.74 14.61
CA LEU A 18 14.63 -2.04 13.39
C LEU A 18 15.22 -0.64 13.38
N SER A 19 15.01 0.11 14.47
CA SER A 19 15.49 1.48 14.60
C SER A 19 17.01 1.55 14.53
N GLY A 20 17.73 0.63 15.19
CA GLY A 20 19.17 0.51 15.09
C GLY A 20 19.65 0.18 13.67
N ALA A 21 18.94 -0.68 12.95
CA ALA A 21 19.30 -1.08 11.58
C ALA A 21 19.09 0.06 10.56
N VAL A 22 18.02 0.86 10.70
CA VAL A 22 17.71 1.97 9.79
C VAL A 22 18.28 3.32 10.25
N GLY A 23 18.77 3.41 11.48
CA GLY A 23 19.37 4.61 12.07
C GLY A 23 18.39 5.69 12.51
N GLU A 24 17.10 5.38 12.58
CA GLU A 24 16.03 6.32 12.93
C GLU A 24 14.96 5.59 13.72
N ALA A 25 14.25 6.30 14.62
CA ALA A 25 13.16 5.71 15.40
C ALA A 25 12.00 5.29 14.49
N ARG A 26 11.82 3.98 14.30
CA ARG A 26 10.82 3.40 13.39
C ARG A 26 10.21 2.14 13.99
N SER A 27 8.95 1.89 13.65
CA SER A 27 8.26 0.63 13.95
C SER A 27 7.67 0.01 12.68
N ALA A 28 7.57 -1.33 12.63
CA ALA A 28 6.90 -2.01 11.53
C ALA A 28 5.40 -2.13 11.82
N THR A 29 4.56 -1.67 10.89
CA THR A 29 3.09 -1.80 10.98
C THR A 29 2.55 -2.97 10.17
N ARG A 30 3.34 -3.47 9.24
CA ARG A 30 2.98 -4.63 8.42
C ARG A 30 4.23 -5.30 7.89
N VAL A 31 4.35 -6.61 8.11
CA VAL A 31 5.44 -7.41 7.54
C VAL A 31 4.91 -8.31 6.42
N ARG A 32 5.74 -8.48 5.38
CA ARG A 32 5.53 -9.39 4.26
C ARG A 32 6.77 -10.24 4.05
N ILE A 33 6.56 -11.56 3.99
CA ILE A 33 7.64 -12.52 3.82
C ILE A 33 7.60 -13.07 2.39
N LYS A 34 8.73 -13.03 1.69
CA LYS A 34 9.00 -13.79 0.47
C LYS A 34 10.24 -14.64 0.73
N PRO A 35 10.08 -15.92 1.10
CA PRO A 35 11.20 -16.79 1.48
C PRO A 35 12.31 -16.80 0.42
N GLY A 36 13.57 -16.75 0.86
CA GLY A 36 14.76 -16.78 0.01
C GLY A 36 15.00 -15.52 -0.84
N ALA A 37 14.13 -14.51 -0.77
CA ALA A 37 14.27 -13.29 -1.56
C ALA A 37 14.28 -12.03 -0.68
N SER A 38 13.23 -11.83 0.13
CA SER A 38 13.12 -10.64 0.96
C SER A 38 12.08 -10.78 2.07
N VAL A 39 12.34 -10.16 3.22
CA VAL A 39 11.30 -9.78 4.19
C VAL A 39 11.14 -8.27 4.11
N SER A 40 9.91 -7.76 4.01
CA SER A 40 9.65 -6.33 3.85
C SER A 40 8.64 -5.83 4.86
N ALA A 41 8.78 -4.57 5.27
CA ALA A 41 7.91 -3.94 6.24
C ALA A 41 7.42 -2.57 5.75
N SER A 42 6.18 -2.21 6.06
CA SER A 42 5.75 -0.80 6.12
C SER A 42 6.23 -0.23 7.45
N LEU A 43 6.78 0.98 7.40
CA LEU A 43 7.32 1.68 8.55
C LEU A 43 6.33 2.75 9.02
N ALA A 44 6.26 2.95 10.33
CA ALA A 44 5.70 4.12 10.97
C ALA A 44 6.76 4.88 11.76
N ASP A 45 6.57 6.19 11.89
CA ASP A 45 7.34 7.03 12.81
C ASP A 45 6.83 6.87 14.26
N PRO A 46 7.44 7.55 15.24
CA PRO A 46 7.00 7.46 16.65
C PRO A 46 5.57 7.95 16.91
N SER A 47 5.00 8.78 16.04
CA SER A 47 3.59 9.20 16.13
C SER A 47 2.61 8.16 15.58
N GLY A 48 3.13 7.08 14.98
CA GLY A 48 2.34 6.07 14.28
C GLY A 48 2.02 6.43 12.83
N ALA A 49 2.50 7.57 12.32
CA ALA A 49 2.25 8.00 10.96
C ALA A 49 3.08 7.16 9.96
N PRO A 50 2.52 6.83 8.77
CA PRO A 50 3.26 6.08 7.75
C PRO A 50 4.54 6.80 7.31
N ALA A 51 5.67 6.14 7.50
CA ALA A 51 7.00 6.73 7.30
C ALA A 51 7.75 6.22 6.08
N GLY A 52 7.42 5.00 5.61
CA GLY A 52 8.20 4.40 4.53
C GLY A 52 8.09 2.90 4.46
N TRP A 53 9.15 2.30 3.92
CA TRP A 53 9.31 0.87 3.80
C TRP A 53 10.73 0.49 4.21
N ALA A 54 10.88 -0.76 4.68
CA ALA A 54 12.17 -1.43 4.79
C ALA A 54 12.07 -2.82 4.14
N ARG A 55 13.20 -3.36 3.71
CA ARG A 55 13.33 -4.77 3.34
C ARG A 55 14.70 -5.32 3.67
N VAL A 56 14.71 -6.50 4.28
CA VAL A 56 15.89 -7.34 4.40
C VAL A 56 16.00 -8.22 3.16
N LEU A 57 17.19 -8.28 2.58
CA LEU A 57 17.48 -8.86 1.27
C LEU A 57 18.53 -9.97 1.40
N TRP A 58 18.27 -11.07 0.70
CA TRP A 58 19.25 -12.13 0.46
C TRP A 58 20.16 -11.77 -0.74
N PRO A 59 21.32 -12.43 -0.90
CA PRO A 59 22.27 -12.13 -1.98
C PRO A 59 21.64 -12.13 -3.37
N ALA A 60 20.75 -13.09 -3.65
CA ALA A 60 20.06 -13.21 -4.94
C ALA A 60 19.19 -11.99 -5.30
N ALA A 61 18.81 -11.16 -4.32
CA ALA A 61 17.97 -9.98 -4.53
C ALA A 61 18.75 -8.66 -4.64
N LEU A 62 20.08 -8.65 -4.40
CA LEU A 62 20.88 -7.41 -4.34
C LEU A 62 20.93 -6.67 -5.67
N LYS A 63 21.14 -7.37 -6.79
CA LYS A 63 21.12 -6.75 -8.13
C LYS A 63 19.81 -6.01 -8.44
N LYS A 64 18.68 -6.49 -7.89
CA LYS A 64 17.38 -5.82 -8.01
C LYS A 64 17.27 -4.60 -7.08
N ALA A 65 17.95 -4.64 -5.94
CA ALA A 65 18.01 -3.53 -5.00
C ALA A 65 18.81 -2.36 -5.56
N ASP A 66 19.94 -2.61 -6.21
CA ASP A 66 20.75 -1.57 -6.85
C ASP A 66 19.99 -0.87 -7.96
N LYS A 67 19.28 -1.63 -8.81
CA LYS A 67 18.40 -1.07 -9.84
C LYS A 67 17.29 -0.19 -9.25
N ALA A 68 16.72 -0.60 -8.12
CA ALA A 68 15.70 0.19 -7.44
C ALA A 68 16.28 1.48 -6.85
N ALA A 69 17.47 1.42 -6.26
CA ALA A 69 18.18 2.58 -5.71
C ALA A 69 18.57 3.58 -6.81
N ALA A 70 19.14 3.10 -7.91
CA ALA A 70 19.50 3.93 -9.06
C ALA A 70 18.28 4.65 -9.65
N ARG A 71 17.13 3.95 -9.75
CA ARG A 71 15.88 4.58 -10.19
C ARG A 71 15.38 5.62 -9.20
N ALA A 72 15.45 5.34 -7.89
CA ALA A 72 15.05 6.31 -6.86
C ALA A 72 15.92 7.56 -6.92
N ALA A 73 17.24 7.40 -7.09
CA ALA A 73 18.18 8.50 -7.28
C ALA A 73 17.84 9.36 -8.52
N GLY A 74 17.49 8.73 -9.65
CA GLY A 74 17.03 9.43 -10.85
C GLY A 74 15.74 10.25 -10.68
N LEU A 75 14.96 9.96 -9.62
CA LEU A 75 13.77 10.72 -9.23
C LEU A 75 14.01 11.66 -8.04
N GLY A 76 15.26 11.80 -7.58
CA GLY A 76 15.60 12.58 -6.39
C GLY A 76 15.05 12.01 -5.08
N LEU A 77 14.70 10.72 -5.06
CA LEU A 77 14.11 10.05 -3.90
C LEU A 77 15.18 9.31 -3.10
N PRO A 78 15.44 9.68 -1.83
CA PRO A 78 16.46 9.03 -1.03
C PRO A 78 16.05 7.58 -0.69
N THR A 79 17.04 6.69 -0.80
CA THR A 79 16.99 5.32 -0.29
C THR A 79 18.36 4.98 0.29
N TRP A 80 18.37 4.09 1.28
CA TRP A 80 19.57 3.68 1.96
C TRP A 80 19.67 2.16 1.97
N ILE A 81 20.90 1.64 1.99
CA ILE A 81 21.19 0.21 2.11
C ILE A 81 22.40 0.01 3.03
N ARG A 82 22.33 -0.97 3.95
CA ARG A 82 23.42 -1.31 4.87
C ARG A 82 23.57 -2.82 5.06
N PRO A 83 24.76 -3.32 5.42
CA PRO A 83 24.92 -4.67 5.96
C PRO A 83 24.04 -4.92 7.19
N LEU A 84 23.39 -6.07 7.23
CA LEU A 84 22.68 -6.55 8.43
C LEU A 84 23.40 -7.77 9.06
N SER A 85 23.98 -8.61 8.20
CA SER A 85 24.91 -9.69 8.56
C SER A 85 25.84 -9.93 7.37
N GLN A 86 26.66 -10.98 7.39
CA GLN A 86 27.54 -11.33 6.27
C GLN A 86 26.77 -11.40 4.94
N ASP A 87 25.63 -12.12 4.92
CA ASP A 87 24.87 -12.38 3.68
C ASP A 87 23.66 -11.49 3.47
N LEU A 88 23.19 -10.79 4.52
CA LEU A 88 21.97 -9.99 4.45
C LEU A 88 22.28 -8.49 4.35
N ARG A 89 21.45 -7.79 3.59
CA ARG A 89 21.41 -6.33 3.54
C ARG A 89 20.03 -5.84 3.93
N ILE A 90 19.94 -4.72 4.63
CA ILE A 90 18.69 -3.99 4.84
C ILE A 90 18.67 -2.77 3.93
N GLN A 91 17.56 -2.57 3.22
CA GLN A 91 17.31 -1.39 2.40
C GLN A 91 16.02 -0.71 2.82
N TRP A 92 15.99 0.61 2.89
CA TRP A 92 14.79 1.37 3.28
C TRP A 92 14.71 2.71 2.55
N GLY A 93 13.54 3.33 2.64
CA GLY A 93 13.24 4.64 2.05
C GLY A 93 11.83 5.12 2.40
N GLY A 94 11.51 6.35 2.00
CA GLY A 94 10.16 6.91 2.12
C GLY A 94 9.13 6.17 1.25
N VAL A 95 7.84 6.42 1.49
CA VAL A 95 6.77 5.69 0.78
C VAL A 95 6.81 5.90 -0.74
N ALA A 96 7.20 7.09 -1.20
CA ALA A 96 7.33 7.39 -2.62
C ALA A 96 8.42 6.56 -3.33
N SER A 97 9.45 6.11 -2.60
CA SER A 97 10.55 5.31 -3.13
C SER A 97 10.34 3.80 -3.02
N ASP A 98 9.13 3.34 -2.66
CA ASP A 98 8.80 1.90 -2.58
C ASP A 98 9.14 1.21 -3.92
N PRO A 99 10.07 0.23 -3.96
CA PRO A 99 10.67 -0.25 -5.21
C PRO A 99 9.69 -0.78 -6.25
N ALA A 100 8.55 -1.34 -5.83
CA ALA A 100 7.58 -1.91 -6.75
C ALA A 100 6.40 -0.95 -7.04
N LEU A 101 6.29 0.15 -6.30
CA LEU A 101 5.23 1.13 -6.47
C LEU A 101 5.74 2.43 -7.08
N MET A 102 7.01 2.78 -6.85
CA MET A 102 7.65 4.02 -7.29
C MET A 102 7.42 4.35 -8.78
N PRO A 103 7.55 3.41 -9.75
CA PRO A 103 7.23 3.72 -11.15
C PRO A 103 5.78 4.15 -11.39
N HIS A 104 4.86 3.66 -10.56
CA HIS A 104 3.42 3.92 -10.67
C HIS A 104 3.02 5.16 -9.86
N ILE A 105 3.70 5.42 -8.75
CA ILE A 105 3.60 6.66 -7.97
C ILE A 105 4.05 7.84 -8.83
N ASP A 106 5.20 7.70 -9.50
CA ASP A 106 5.75 8.73 -10.37
C ASP A 106 4.80 9.07 -11.54
N ARG A 107 4.22 8.05 -12.19
CA ARG A 107 3.19 8.28 -13.23
C ARG A 107 1.92 8.92 -12.69
N ALA A 108 1.41 8.47 -11.55
CA ALA A 108 0.23 9.06 -10.93
C ALA A 108 0.46 10.51 -10.50
N ARG A 109 1.69 10.85 -10.09
CA ARG A 109 2.11 12.23 -9.84
C ARG A 109 2.16 13.03 -11.15
N ALA A 110 2.80 12.49 -12.19
CA ALA A 110 2.91 13.16 -13.48
C ALA A 110 1.54 13.41 -14.15
N SER A 111 0.55 12.55 -13.90
CA SER A 111 -0.83 12.75 -14.36
C SER A 111 -1.65 13.68 -13.45
N GLY A 112 -1.09 14.21 -12.37
CA GLY A 112 -1.78 15.05 -11.39
C GLY A 112 -2.78 14.31 -10.48
N ALA A 113 -2.83 12.97 -10.52
CA ALA A 113 -3.74 12.19 -9.69
C ALA A 113 -3.37 12.21 -8.21
N ILE A 114 -2.08 12.39 -7.91
CA ILE A 114 -1.57 12.51 -6.55
C ILE A 114 -0.50 13.59 -6.44
N ASP A 115 -0.36 14.13 -5.24
CA ASP A 115 0.82 14.89 -4.83
C ASP A 115 1.46 14.24 -3.59
N PRO A 116 2.63 13.59 -3.71
CA PRO A 116 3.33 12.99 -2.58
C PRO A 116 3.71 13.97 -1.45
N ALA A 117 3.76 15.28 -1.71
CA ALA A 117 4.04 16.26 -0.66
C ALA A 117 2.85 16.49 0.28
N THR A 118 1.62 16.30 -0.21
CA THR A 118 0.39 16.62 0.51
C THR A 118 -0.56 15.44 0.70
N TRP A 119 -0.26 14.28 0.11
CA TRP A 119 -1.11 13.10 0.22
C TRP A 119 -1.24 12.63 1.68
N ARG A 120 -2.39 12.03 2.00
CA ARG A 120 -2.56 11.27 3.25
C ARG A 120 -2.55 9.79 2.93
N ILE A 121 -1.59 9.06 3.48
CA ILE A 121 -1.51 7.61 3.31
C ILE A 121 -2.61 6.96 4.15
N LEU A 122 -3.56 6.30 3.48
CA LEU A 122 -4.63 5.53 4.12
C LEU A 122 -4.20 4.09 4.36
N ARG A 123 -3.39 3.54 3.44
CA ARG A 123 -2.85 2.19 3.57
C ARG A 123 -1.59 2.03 2.76
N HIS A 124 -0.55 1.50 3.38
CA HIS A 124 0.64 1.02 2.70
C HIS A 124 0.81 -0.48 2.94
N ASN A 125 1.10 -1.22 1.87
CA ASN A 125 1.50 -2.61 1.91
C ASN A 125 2.69 -2.74 0.96
N PRO A 126 3.91 -2.83 1.52
CA PRO A 126 5.12 -2.53 0.80
C PRO A 126 5.27 -3.48 -0.37
N LEU A 127 5.79 -2.97 -1.49
CA LEU A 127 6.00 -3.70 -2.75
C LEU A 127 4.71 -4.26 -3.39
N ARG A 128 3.52 -3.89 -2.92
CA ARG A 128 2.25 -4.47 -3.42
C ARG A 128 1.18 -3.43 -3.70
N ARG A 129 0.86 -2.57 -2.73
CA ARG A 129 -0.19 -1.55 -2.89
C ARG A 129 0.01 -0.36 -1.98
N LEU A 130 -0.43 0.79 -2.47
CA LEU A 130 -0.56 2.03 -1.74
C LEU A 130 -1.99 2.57 -1.97
N VAL A 131 -2.61 3.08 -0.91
CA VAL A 131 -3.88 3.79 -0.97
C VAL A 131 -3.67 5.12 -0.27
N VAL A 132 -3.93 6.20 -0.99
CA VAL A 132 -3.73 7.57 -0.51
C VAL A 132 -4.97 8.40 -0.75
N ARG A 133 -5.14 9.43 0.06
CA ARG A 133 -6.05 10.54 -0.21
C ARG A 133 -5.24 11.70 -0.76
N SER A 134 -5.65 12.29 -1.87
CA SER A 134 -5.00 13.44 -2.48
C SER A 134 -6.04 14.30 -3.20
N ALA A 135 -6.02 15.61 -2.95
CA ALA A 135 -6.97 16.58 -3.53
C ALA A 135 -8.45 16.13 -3.45
N GLY A 136 -8.89 15.57 -2.32
CA GLY A 136 -10.28 15.12 -2.12
C GLY A 136 -10.65 13.80 -2.81
N THR A 137 -9.71 13.11 -3.45
CA THR A 137 -9.92 11.79 -4.06
C THR A 137 -9.15 10.71 -3.31
N VAL A 138 -9.56 9.45 -3.50
CA VAL A 138 -8.83 8.27 -3.03
C VAL A 138 -8.16 7.59 -4.21
N VAL A 139 -6.83 7.53 -4.19
CA VAL A 139 -6.03 6.90 -5.24
C VAL A 139 -5.45 5.58 -4.76
N ARG A 140 -5.69 4.52 -5.53
CA ARG A 140 -5.17 3.17 -5.29
C ARG A 140 -4.09 2.86 -6.32
N ILE A 141 -2.88 2.60 -5.84
CA ILE A 141 -1.71 2.25 -6.66
C ILE A 141 -1.31 0.81 -6.36
N ARG A 142 -1.08 0.00 -7.40
CA ARG A 142 -0.74 -1.44 -7.30
C ARG A 142 0.51 -1.77 -8.10
N ALA A 143 1.38 -2.61 -7.52
CA ALA A 143 2.56 -3.11 -8.22
C ALA A 143 2.19 -4.09 -9.35
N ARG A 144 1.14 -4.89 -9.17
CA ARG A 144 0.61 -5.78 -10.20
C ARG A 144 -0.53 -5.08 -10.94
N ALA A 145 -0.44 -5.05 -12.27
CA ALA A 145 -1.49 -4.58 -13.15
C ALA A 145 -2.80 -5.34 -12.88
N ASP A 146 -3.90 -4.60 -12.77
CA ASP A 146 -5.25 -5.14 -12.60
C ASP A 146 -6.14 -4.66 -13.75
N ARG A 147 -6.08 -5.42 -14.85
CA ARG A 147 -6.85 -5.12 -16.07
C ARG A 147 -8.36 -5.31 -15.89
N ARG A 148 -8.79 -5.93 -14.79
CA ARG A 148 -10.21 -6.18 -14.49
C ARG A 148 -10.82 -5.07 -13.65
N ALA A 149 -9.99 -4.22 -13.03
CA ALA A 149 -10.44 -3.19 -12.10
C ALA A 149 -11.52 -2.28 -12.68
N ALA A 150 -11.40 -1.87 -13.95
CA ALA A 150 -12.39 -1.01 -14.59
C ALA A 150 -13.75 -1.72 -14.79
N ALA A 151 -13.71 -2.96 -15.26
CA ALA A 151 -14.93 -3.77 -15.41
C ALA A 151 -15.59 -4.06 -14.06
N LEU A 152 -14.80 -4.38 -13.02
CA LEU A 152 -15.28 -4.59 -11.67
C LEU A 152 -15.90 -3.30 -11.09
N SER A 153 -15.26 -2.14 -11.25
CA SER A 153 -15.83 -0.85 -10.80
C SER A 153 -17.18 -0.57 -11.44
N ARG A 154 -17.30 -0.68 -12.77
CA ARG A 154 -18.57 -0.47 -13.48
C ARG A 154 -19.67 -1.41 -12.99
N PHE A 155 -19.33 -2.68 -12.80
CA PHE A 155 -20.28 -3.65 -12.24
C PHE A 155 -20.73 -3.27 -10.83
N LEU A 156 -19.80 -2.90 -9.95
CA LEU A 156 -20.12 -2.51 -8.58
C LEU A 156 -20.98 -1.23 -8.53
N GLU A 157 -20.64 -0.21 -9.31
CA GLU A 157 -21.40 1.05 -9.42
C GLU A 157 -22.84 0.82 -9.88
N ALA A 158 -23.06 -0.09 -10.82
CA ALA A 158 -24.41 -0.47 -11.26
C ALA A 158 -25.19 -1.30 -10.20
N THR A 159 -24.48 -1.90 -9.24
CA THR A 159 -25.05 -2.89 -8.31
C THR A 159 -25.34 -2.29 -6.94
N ILE A 160 -24.44 -1.51 -6.38
CA ILE A 160 -24.56 -0.94 -5.03
C ILE A 160 -23.93 0.46 -5.00
N PRO A 161 -24.35 1.36 -4.09
CA PRO A 161 -23.68 2.62 -3.88
C PRO A 161 -22.23 2.39 -3.46
N VAL A 162 -21.31 2.70 -4.35
CA VAL A 162 -19.86 2.69 -4.12
C VAL A 162 -19.29 4.03 -4.57
N PRO A 163 -18.12 4.44 -4.07
CA PRO A 163 -17.47 5.65 -4.55
C PRO A 163 -17.20 5.54 -6.05
N ALA A 164 -17.61 6.55 -6.81
CA ALA A 164 -17.47 6.59 -8.26
C ALA A 164 -15.99 6.56 -8.66
N ARG A 165 -15.69 5.84 -9.74
CA ARG A 165 -14.39 5.91 -10.41
C ARG A 165 -14.28 7.20 -11.23
N LEU A 166 -13.17 7.90 -11.07
CA LEU A 166 -12.93 9.21 -11.68
C LEU A 166 -11.91 9.16 -12.82
N ASP A 167 -11.16 8.07 -12.96
CA ASP A 167 -10.26 7.82 -14.09
C ASP A 167 -10.89 6.92 -15.15
N ASP A 168 -10.39 6.99 -16.39
CA ASP A 168 -10.83 6.17 -17.53
C ASP A 168 -10.40 4.69 -17.44
N GLY A 169 -9.49 4.37 -16.51
CA GLY A 169 -8.93 3.05 -16.30
C GLY A 169 -7.89 2.60 -17.32
N SER A 170 -7.28 3.54 -18.04
CA SER A 170 -6.18 3.30 -18.97
C SER A 170 -4.90 2.78 -18.29
N ASP A 171 -4.53 3.29 -17.10
CA ASP A 171 -3.42 2.74 -16.31
C ASP A 171 -3.92 1.58 -15.42
N PRO A 172 -3.54 0.32 -15.67
CA PRO A 172 -3.99 -0.81 -14.86
C PRO A 172 -3.38 -0.86 -13.45
N HIS A 173 -2.43 0.02 -13.14
CA HIS A 173 -1.80 0.13 -11.83
C HIS A 173 -2.42 1.20 -10.95
N VAL A 174 -3.13 2.17 -11.53
CA VAL A 174 -3.71 3.33 -10.84
C VAL A 174 -5.24 3.24 -10.93
N CYS A 175 -5.93 3.69 -9.89
CA CYS A 175 -7.38 3.81 -9.88
C CYS A 175 -7.72 4.98 -8.97
N VAL A 176 -8.46 5.95 -9.52
CA VAL A 176 -8.85 7.18 -8.83
C VAL A 176 -10.34 7.06 -8.52
N LEU A 177 -10.68 7.19 -7.24
CA LEU A 177 -12.04 7.08 -6.75
C LEU A 177 -12.43 8.39 -6.06
N ALA A 178 -13.71 8.75 -6.13
CA ALA A 178 -14.28 9.74 -5.25
C ALA A 178 -14.05 9.34 -3.78
N ASP A 179 -13.99 10.33 -2.88
CA ASP A 179 -14.05 10.03 -1.45
C ASP A 179 -15.46 9.51 -1.11
N ALA A 180 -15.53 8.41 -0.36
CA ALA A 180 -16.81 7.86 0.09
C ALA A 180 -17.54 8.82 1.05
N GLY A 181 -16.77 9.69 1.73
CA GLY A 181 -17.30 10.52 2.81
C GLY A 181 -17.90 9.69 3.93
N GLY A 182 -18.83 10.29 4.68
CA GLY A 182 -19.62 9.60 5.70
C GLY A 182 -18.85 9.20 6.96
N SER A 183 -19.42 8.27 7.73
CA SER A 183 -18.85 7.75 8.98
C SER A 183 -18.20 6.38 8.74
N ASP A 184 -17.03 6.17 9.34
CA ASP A 184 -16.44 4.84 9.46
C ASP A 184 -17.26 4.01 10.47
N LEU A 185 -17.80 2.87 10.04
CA LEU A 185 -18.60 2.00 10.91
C LEU A 185 -17.76 1.30 12.00
N SER A 186 -16.43 1.22 11.85
CA SER A 186 -15.54 0.70 12.90
C SER A 186 -15.29 1.70 14.02
N SER A 187 -15.54 2.99 13.76
CA SER A 187 -15.40 4.09 14.72
C SER A 187 -16.56 5.07 14.55
N PRO A 188 -17.81 4.61 14.76
CA PRO A 188 -18.98 5.35 14.35
C PRO A 188 -19.10 6.64 15.17
N ARG A 189 -19.43 7.74 14.47
CA ARG A 189 -19.71 9.03 15.11
C ARG A 189 -21.19 9.36 14.92
N GLY A 190 -21.97 9.32 16.00
CA GLY A 190 -23.40 9.62 15.97
C GLY A 190 -24.15 9.03 17.15
N THR A 191 -25.47 9.24 17.18
CA THR A 191 -26.36 8.60 18.16
C THR A 191 -26.48 7.10 17.89
N THR A 192 -26.80 6.33 18.92
CA THR A 192 -26.97 4.87 18.83
C THR A 192 -27.95 4.46 17.73
N GLU A 193 -29.05 5.19 17.58
CA GLU A 193 -30.08 4.93 16.57
C GLU A 193 -29.53 5.10 15.16
N ARG A 194 -28.74 6.15 14.92
CA ARG A 194 -28.13 6.42 13.61
C ARG A 194 -27.04 5.42 13.28
N VAL A 195 -26.26 4.99 14.26
CA VAL A 195 -25.28 3.91 14.08
C VAL A 195 -25.97 2.59 13.72
N ARG A 196 -27.10 2.28 14.37
CA ARG A 196 -27.93 1.12 14.03
C ARG A 196 -28.44 1.21 12.60
N GLU A 197 -29.00 2.35 12.19
CA GLU A 197 -29.48 2.57 10.82
C GLU A 197 -28.38 2.35 9.77
N TRP A 198 -27.19 2.92 9.98
CA TRP A 198 -26.07 2.74 9.06
C TRP A 198 -25.60 1.28 9.00
N THR A 199 -25.60 0.58 10.12
CA THR A 199 -25.24 -0.84 10.20
C THR A 199 -26.25 -1.71 9.44
N GLU A 200 -27.55 -1.48 9.63
CA GLU A 200 -28.61 -2.17 8.90
C GLU A 200 -28.53 -1.88 7.38
N ARG A 201 -28.25 -0.63 7.00
CA ARG A 201 -28.03 -0.26 5.59
C ARG A 201 -26.83 -0.99 5.00
N ALA A 202 -25.70 -1.03 5.72
CA ALA A 202 -24.52 -1.78 5.27
C ALA A 202 -24.85 -3.27 5.08
N GLY A 203 -25.58 -3.88 6.02
CA GLY A 203 -26.04 -5.27 5.91
C GLY A 203 -26.87 -5.52 4.64
N ARG A 204 -27.82 -4.63 4.32
CA ARG A 204 -28.61 -4.71 3.07
C ARG A 204 -27.74 -4.62 1.82
N LEU A 205 -26.72 -3.75 1.82
CA LEU A 205 -25.78 -3.63 0.70
C LEU A 205 -24.94 -4.90 0.51
N PHE A 206 -24.45 -5.51 1.60
CA PHE A 206 -23.73 -6.78 1.53
C PHE A 206 -24.62 -7.92 1.01
N ALA A 207 -25.87 -8.01 1.48
CA ALA A 207 -26.82 -9.01 1.00
C ALA A 207 -27.08 -8.86 -0.51
N ARG A 208 -27.29 -7.62 -0.99
CA ARG A 208 -27.45 -7.34 -2.41
C ARG A 208 -26.21 -7.73 -3.21
N LEU A 209 -25.01 -7.40 -2.72
CA LEU A 209 -23.76 -7.77 -3.38
C LEU A 209 -23.59 -9.30 -3.49
N HIS A 210 -23.92 -10.05 -2.44
CA HIS A 210 -23.85 -11.51 -2.43
C HIS A 210 -24.86 -12.17 -3.38
N ALA A 211 -26.01 -11.56 -3.60
CA ALA A 211 -27.00 -12.06 -4.56
C ALA A 211 -26.59 -11.82 -6.03
N CYS A 212 -25.53 -11.05 -6.29
CA CYS A 212 -25.14 -10.68 -7.64
C CYS A 212 -24.16 -11.65 -8.29
N ALA A 213 -24.34 -11.84 -9.60
CA ALA A 213 -23.47 -12.61 -10.46
C ALA A 213 -22.53 -11.66 -11.23
N PRO A 214 -21.23 -11.58 -10.92
CA PRO A 214 -20.32 -10.70 -11.66
C PRO A 214 -20.17 -11.15 -13.13
N PRO A 215 -19.89 -10.25 -14.09
CA PRO A 215 -19.66 -10.61 -15.48
C PRO A 215 -18.46 -11.56 -15.66
N LEU A 216 -18.45 -12.38 -16.71
CA LEU A 216 -17.36 -13.33 -17.00
C LEU A 216 -15.97 -12.67 -17.05
N LEU A 217 -15.89 -11.46 -17.62
CA LEU A 217 -14.66 -10.65 -17.71
C LEU A 217 -14.05 -10.32 -16.33
N VAL A 218 -14.85 -10.34 -15.27
CA VAL A 218 -14.40 -10.12 -13.89
C VAL A 218 -14.02 -11.45 -13.22
N ARG A 219 -14.65 -12.57 -13.61
CA ARG A 219 -14.47 -13.90 -13.01
C ARG A 219 -13.20 -14.63 -13.47
N ALA A 220 -12.87 -14.55 -14.77
CA ALA A 220 -11.72 -15.21 -15.37
C ALA A 220 -10.45 -14.43 -15.05
#